data_AF-A0AAW5N455-F1
#
_entry.id   AF-A0AAW5N455-F1
#
_cell.length_a   1.000
_cell.length_b   1.000
_cell.length_c   1.000
_cell.angle_alpha   90.00
_cell.angle_beta   90.00
_cell.angle_gamma   90.00
#
_symmetry.space_group_name_H-M   'P 1'
#
loop_
_entity.id
_entity.type
_entity.pdbx_description
1 polymer ?
#
loop_
_entity_poly.entity_id
_entity_poly.type
_entity_poly.pdbx_seq_one_letter_code
_entity_poly.pdbx_strand_id
1 'polypeptide(L)'
;DKLGNGGKGISWNTQDEIDFLGKLNYTKRDGPAQGRPLIDTAIDASEVILALAPETNGHVAVKAWQALGEITGREHTHLALHKEDEKIRF
;
A
#
# COMPACT_ATOMS: atom_id res chain seq x y z
N ASP A 1 10.07 3.60 -4.07
CA ASP A 1 9.72 2.64 -5.15
C ASP A 1 9.19 3.36 -6.37
N LYS A 2 9.89 3.25 -7.51
CA LYS A 2 9.67 4.14 -8.66
C LYS A 2 8.44 3.80 -9.50
N LEU A 3 8.01 2.54 -9.50
CA LEU A 3 6.89 2.05 -10.30
C LEU A 3 5.53 2.08 -9.58
N GLY A 4 5.53 2.32 -8.27
CA GLY A 4 4.30 2.30 -7.46
C GLY A 4 3.75 0.88 -7.24
N ASN A 5 2.44 0.80 -7.01
CA ASN A 5 1.67 -0.44 -6.94
C ASN A 5 0.44 -0.32 -7.87
N GLY A 6 -0.18 -1.44 -8.24
CA GLY A 6 -1.33 -1.39 -9.14
C GLY A 6 -1.85 -2.76 -9.57
N GLY A 7 -2.94 -2.73 -10.32
CA GLY A 7 -3.61 -3.92 -10.83
C GLY A 7 -4.83 -3.52 -11.66
N LYS A 8 -5.34 -4.44 -12.49
CA LYS A 8 -6.57 -4.24 -13.27
C LYS A 8 -6.60 -2.92 -14.09
N GLY A 9 -5.45 -2.50 -14.62
CA GLY A 9 -5.33 -1.32 -15.49
C GLY A 9 -5.18 0.02 -14.77
N ILE A 10 -5.05 0.04 -13.45
CA ILE A 10 -4.77 1.25 -12.64
C ILE A 10 -3.47 1.09 -11.85
N SER A 11 -2.82 2.21 -11.55
CA SER A 11 -1.60 2.28 -10.74
C SER A 11 -1.65 3.48 -9.80
N TRP A 12 -0.98 3.37 -8.66
CA TRP A 12 -0.91 4.43 -7.66
C TRP A 12 0.45 4.45 -6.94
N ASN A 13 0.73 5.56 -6.27
CA ASN A 13 1.91 5.70 -5.42
C ASN A 13 1.69 4.97 -4.08
N THR A 14 2.70 4.21 -3.64
CA THR A 14 2.64 3.42 -2.40
C THR A 14 3.78 3.75 -1.43
N GLN A 15 4.44 4.90 -1.61
CA GLN A 15 5.63 5.24 -0.82
C GLN A 15 5.33 5.31 0.68
N ASP A 16 4.18 5.89 1.06
CA ASP A 16 3.78 5.98 2.47
C ASP A 16 3.64 4.60 3.12
N GLU A 17 3.09 3.63 2.38
CA GLU A 17 2.94 2.25 2.83
C GLU A 17 4.28 1.54 2.97
N ILE A 18 5.23 1.80 2.07
CA ILE A 18 6.59 1.24 2.15
C ILE A 18 7.36 1.85 3.33
N ASP A 19 7.23 3.15 3.56
CA ASP A 19 7.83 3.83 4.70
C ASP A 19 7.25 3.31 6.02
N PHE A 20 5.94 3.04 6.05
CA PHE A 20 5.29 2.38 7.18
C PHE A 20 5.85 0.97 7.41
N LEU A 21 5.94 0.14 6.36
CA LEU A 21 6.50 -1.21 6.47
C LEU A 21 7.95 -1.21 6.93
N GLY A 22 8.75 -0.22 6.53
CA GLY A 22 10.12 -0.06 7.01
C GLY A 22 10.21 0.26 8.51
N LYS A 23 9.18 0.90 9.09
CA LYS A 23 9.08 1.12 10.54
C LYS A 23 8.55 -0.11 11.27
N LEU A 24 7.60 -0.82 10.66
CA LEU A 24 6.95 -1.98 11.27
C LEU A 24 7.85 -3.22 11.27
N ASN A 25 8.37 -3.59 10.10
CA ASN A 25 9.16 -4.79 9.89
C ASN A 25 10.67 -4.53 10.06
N TYR A 26 11.06 -3.30 10.39
CA TYR A 26 12.44 -2.80 10.27
C TYR A 26 12.98 -2.89 8.84
N THR A 27 14.23 -2.47 8.66
CA THR A 27 14.88 -2.44 7.35
C THR A 27 16.17 -3.27 7.32
N LYS A 28 16.47 -3.80 6.14
CA LYS A 28 17.73 -4.50 5.89
C LYS A 28 18.90 -3.53 6.06
N ARG A 29 19.90 -3.92 6.86
CA ARG A 29 21.03 -3.04 7.23
C ARG A 29 22.11 -2.94 6.15
N ASP A 30 22.30 -3.98 5.35
CA ASP A 30 23.36 -4.11 4.36
C ASP A 30 22.96 -4.98 3.15
N GLY A 31 23.87 -5.08 2.18
CA GLY A 31 23.69 -5.90 0.98
C GLY A 31 22.78 -5.28 -0.09
N PRO A 32 22.43 -6.05 -1.13
CA PRO A 32 21.71 -5.54 -2.30
C PRO A 32 20.31 -4.94 -2.01
N ALA A 33 19.70 -5.33 -0.89
CA ALA A 33 18.40 -4.87 -0.44
C ALA A 33 18.49 -3.88 0.74
N GLN A 34 19.65 -3.27 0.99
CA GLN A 34 19.83 -2.29 2.07
C GLN A 34 18.75 -1.20 2.03
N GLY A 35 18.17 -0.91 3.20
CA GLY A 35 17.11 0.08 3.39
C GLY A 35 15.70 -0.40 3.02
N ARG A 36 15.53 -1.63 2.52
CA ARG A 36 14.21 -2.20 2.23
C ARG A 36 13.56 -2.80 3.48
N PRO A 37 12.21 -2.76 3.61
CA PRO A 37 11.50 -3.47 4.67
C PRO A 37 11.87 -4.96 4.70
N LEU A 38 12.01 -5.53 5.90
CA LEU A 38 12.26 -6.97 6.05
C LEU A 38 11.00 -7.79 5.73
N ILE A 39 11.22 -9.02 5.25
CA ILE A 39 10.20 -10.04 5.02
C ILE A 39 10.80 -11.38 5.50
N ASP A 40 11.18 -11.45 6.77
CA ASP A 40 11.90 -12.59 7.34
C ASP A 40 10.94 -13.58 8.03
N THR A 41 9.79 -13.10 8.49
CA THR A 41 8.75 -13.90 9.16
C THR A 41 7.44 -13.93 8.37
N ALA A 42 6.57 -14.88 8.73
CA ALA A 42 5.21 -14.95 8.18
C ALA A 42 4.37 -13.71 8.57
N ILE A 43 4.65 -13.10 9.72
CA ILE A 43 4.00 -11.87 10.16
C ILE A 43 4.44 -10.71 9.27
N ASP A 44 5.74 -10.57 9.00
CA ASP A 44 6.27 -9.54 8.10
C ASP A 44 5.62 -9.62 6.72
N ALA A 45 5.52 -10.84 6.16
CA ALA A 45 4.89 -11.08 4.88
C ALA A 45 3.39 -10.76 4.89
N SER A 46 2.69 -11.09 5.98
CA SER A 46 1.26 -10.78 6.14
C SER A 46 1.04 -9.27 6.22
N GLU A 47 1.87 -8.55 6.99
CA GLU A 47 1.80 -7.10 7.11
C GLU A 47 2.10 -6.39 5.78
N VAL A 48 3.01 -6.91 4.96
CA VAL A 48 3.23 -6.40 3.59
C VAL A 48 1.94 -6.48 2.76
N ILE A 49 1.23 -7.60 2.80
CA ILE A 49 -0.04 -7.75 2.09
C ILE A 49 -1.07 -6.75 2.63
N LEU A 50 -1.25 -6.72 3.95
CA LEU A 50 -2.26 -5.88 4.59
C LEU A 50 -1.99 -4.38 4.40
N ALA A 51 -0.74 -3.96 4.38
CA ALA A 51 -0.36 -2.57 4.18
C ALA A 51 -0.50 -2.12 2.73
N LEU A 52 -0.22 -2.98 1.75
CA LEU A 52 -0.18 -2.60 0.33
C LEU A 52 -1.51 -2.79 -0.41
N ALA A 53 -2.43 -3.59 0.13
CA ALA A 53 -3.70 -3.90 -0.53
C ALA A 53 -4.78 -2.85 -0.21
N PRO A 54 -5.55 -2.37 -1.21
CA PRO A 54 -6.67 -1.46 -0.99
C PRO A 54 -7.81 -2.09 -0.15
N GLU A 55 -7.93 -3.42 -0.14
CA GLU A 55 -8.98 -4.11 0.62
C GLU A 55 -8.76 -4.04 2.14
N THR A 56 -7.53 -3.75 2.58
CA THR A 56 -7.09 -3.84 3.99
C THR A 56 -6.51 -2.52 4.51
N ASN A 57 -6.25 -1.56 3.61
CA ASN A 57 -5.73 -0.24 3.93
C ASN A 57 -6.57 0.83 3.22
N GLY A 58 -7.37 1.59 3.99
CA GLY A 58 -8.28 2.60 3.49
C GLY A 58 -7.60 3.71 2.68
N HIS A 59 -6.40 4.12 3.08
CA HIS A 59 -5.60 5.10 2.34
C HIS A 59 -5.24 4.60 0.93
N VAL A 60 -4.87 3.32 0.81
CA VAL A 60 -4.62 2.70 -0.50
C VAL A 60 -5.92 2.54 -1.29
N ALA A 61 -7.04 2.26 -0.63
CA ALA A 61 -8.36 2.20 -1.24
C ALA A 61 -8.74 3.54 -1.91
N VAL A 62 -8.54 4.67 -1.21
CA VAL A 62 -8.80 6.01 -1.74
C VAL A 62 -7.93 6.27 -2.97
N LYS A 63 -6.62 5.97 -2.90
CA LYS A 63 -5.69 6.10 -4.04
C LYS A 63 -6.14 5.25 -5.25
N ALA A 64 -6.58 4.01 -5.02
CA ALA A 64 -7.04 3.11 -6.08
C ALA A 64 -8.33 3.62 -6.74
N TRP A 65 -9.31 4.08 -5.96
CA TRP A 65 -10.55 4.66 -6.50
C TRP A 65 -10.31 5.97 -7.25
N GLN A 66 -9.37 6.80 -6.77
CA GLN A 66 -8.96 8.01 -7.48
C GLN A 66 -8.37 7.67 -8.85
N ALA A 67 -7.46 6.70 -8.92
CA ALA A 67 -6.85 6.26 -10.18
C ALA A 67 -7.89 5.71 -11.18
N LEU A 68 -8.90 4.98 -10.70
CA LEU A 68 -10.02 4.56 -11.56
C LEU A 68 -10.88 5.74 -12.03
N GLY A 69 -11.03 6.77 -11.19
CA GLY A 69 -11.77 7.98 -11.53
C GLY A 69 -11.17 8.72 -12.73
N GLU A 70 -9.84 8.73 -12.85
CA GLU A 70 -9.14 9.31 -14.00
C GLU A 70 -9.49 8.60 -15.32
N ILE A 71 -9.59 7.27 -15.30
CA ILE A 71 -9.93 6.47 -16.50
C ILE A 71 -11.40 6.64 -16.87
N THR A 72 -12.29 6.65 -15.88
CA THR A 72 -13.74 6.64 -16.11
C THR A 72 -14.34 8.04 -16.27
N GLY A 73 -13.63 9.09 -15.86
CA GLY A 73 -14.13 10.46 -15.81
C GLY A 73 -15.20 10.69 -14.71
N ARG A 74 -15.31 9.80 -13.73
CA ARG A 74 -16.28 9.89 -12.63
C ARG A 74 -15.58 9.74 -11.29
N GLU A 75 -15.99 10.54 -10.31
CA GLU A 75 -15.52 10.46 -8.93
C GLU A 75 -15.97 9.12 -8.29
N HIS A 76 -15.03 8.37 -7.69
CA HIS A 76 -15.30 7.07 -7.03
C HIS A 76 -14.77 6.97 -5.59
N THR A 77 -13.99 7.93 -5.10
CA THR A 77 -13.39 7.91 -3.75
C THR A 77 -14.42 7.93 -2.63
N HIS A 78 -15.64 8.43 -2.87
CA HIS A 78 -16.76 8.32 -1.93
C HIS A 78 -17.00 6.87 -1.44
N LEU A 79 -16.62 5.86 -2.23
CA LEU A 79 -16.70 4.45 -1.87
C LEU A 79 -15.73 4.04 -0.73
N ALA A 80 -14.68 4.83 -0.47
CA ALA A 80 -13.64 4.52 0.51
C ALA A 80 -13.38 5.61 1.54
N LEU A 81 -13.74 6.88 1.28
CA LEU A 81 -13.44 8.02 2.18
C LEU A 81 -13.90 7.79 3.63
N HIS A 82 -15.06 7.16 3.84
CA HIS A 82 -15.59 6.86 5.17
C HIS A 82 -14.78 5.82 5.96
N LYS A 83 -13.80 5.15 5.32
CA LYS A 83 -12.88 4.17 5.90
C LYS A 83 -11.42 4.49 5.58
N GLU A 84 -11.09 5.71 5.19
CA GLU A 84 -9.73 6.07 4.80
C GLU A 84 -8.68 5.74 5.88
N ASP A 85 -9.06 5.93 7.16
CA ASP A 85 -8.20 5.65 8.31
C ASP A 85 -8.08 4.17 8.66
N GLU A 86 -8.88 3.28 8.06
CA GLU A 86 -8.90 1.85 8.38
C GLU A 86 -7.59 1.16 7.96
N LYS A 87 -7.04 0.35 8.88
CA LYS A 87 -5.78 -0.38 8.69
C LYS A 87 -5.87 -1.73 9.39
N ILE A 88 -6.17 -2.78 8.63
CA ILE A 88 -6.21 -4.15 9.16
C ILE A 88 -4.77 -4.62 9.49
N ARG A 89 -4.60 -5.35 10.59
CA ARG A 89 -3.31 -5.84 11.12
C ARG A 89 -3.39 -7.31 11.52
N PHE A 90 -2.23 -7.95 11.61
CA PHE A 90 -2.08 -9.30 12.16
C PHE A 90 -1.94 -9.24 13.69
#